data_AF-A0A964KMF1-F1
#
_entry.id   AF-A0A964KMF1-F1
#
_cell.length_a   1.000
_cell.length_b   1.000
_cell.length_c   1.000
_cell.angle_alpha   90.00
_cell.angle_beta   90.00
_cell.angle_gamma   90.00
#
_symmetry.space_group_name_H-M   'P 1'
#
loop_
_entity.id
_entity.type
_entity.pdbx_description
1 polymer ?
#
loop_
_entity_poly.entity_id
_entity_poly.type
_entity_poly.pdbx_seq_one_letter_code
_entity_poly.pdbx_strand_id
1 'polypeptide(L)'
;MKVGMMVPNYARWFRGDGIWATCEKGKELDLDALCFVDHVIITPRQYVGMGNGYMDEWTAMSYVAAVTNIQGWKPILTQAVCVIPYRPPIQQAKIAATVDSLSGGRLMLGVGSGYQEFEFTALGLDVKKRGDMTDEYLACMKELWTHPVSSFHGKYANYDEMTISVRPTAQPHPPILYGSHG
;
A
#
# COMPACT_ATOMS: atom_id res chain seq x y z
N MET A 1 -21.17 -8.64 -9.21
CA MET A 1 -20.51 -8.61 -7.88
C MET A 1 -19.02 -8.74 -8.12
N LYS A 2 -18.17 -7.93 -7.48
CA LYS A 2 -16.70 -8.09 -7.57
C LYS A 2 -16.19 -8.90 -6.39
N VAL A 3 -15.22 -9.79 -6.60
CA VAL A 3 -14.65 -10.68 -5.59
C VAL A 3 -13.13 -10.55 -5.58
N GLY A 4 -12.56 -10.34 -4.40
CA GLY A 4 -11.11 -10.28 -4.21
C GLY A 4 -10.62 -11.27 -3.16
N MET A 5 -9.31 -11.53 -3.14
CA MET A 5 -8.68 -12.33 -2.09
C MET A 5 -7.50 -11.60 -1.46
N MET A 6 -7.25 -11.92 -0.20
CA MET A 6 -6.02 -11.52 0.48
C MET A 6 -4.84 -12.32 -0.08
N VAL A 7 -3.82 -11.63 -0.59
CA VAL A 7 -2.53 -12.25 -0.86
C VAL A 7 -1.88 -12.53 0.49
N PRO A 8 -1.40 -13.74 0.74
CA PRO A 8 -0.74 -14.06 2.00
C PRO A 8 0.69 -13.53 1.99
N ASN A 9 0.82 -12.20 2.03
CA ASN A 9 2.07 -11.51 2.37
C ASN A 9 2.42 -11.65 3.86
N TYR A 10 1.75 -12.58 4.54
CA TYR A 10 1.95 -13.00 5.91
C TYR A 10 1.81 -14.54 6.03
N ALA A 11 2.08 -15.09 7.20
CA ALA A 11 2.02 -16.53 7.48
C ALA A 11 3.04 -17.36 6.70
N ARG A 12 2.75 -18.64 6.44
CA ARG A 12 3.70 -19.61 5.85
C ARG A 12 3.90 -19.48 4.33
N TRP A 13 3.17 -18.58 3.67
CA TRP A 13 3.15 -18.42 2.21
C TRP A 13 3.87 -17.16 1.70
N PHE A 14 4.60 -16.48 2.60
CA PHE A 14 5.44 -15.31 2.37
C PHE A 14 6.69 -15.57 1.49
N ARG A 15 6.68 -16.58 0.62
CA ARG A 15 7.79 -16.87 -0.30
C ARG A 15 7.32 -16.69 -1.73
N GLY A 16 8.27 -16.47 -2.65
CA GLY A 16 7.96 -16.17 -4.05
C GLY A 16 7.11 -17.27 -4.72
N ASP A 17 7.37 -18.54 -4.42
CA ASP A 17 6.59 -19.70 -4.87
C ASP A 17 5.15 -19.69 -4.33
N GLY A 18 4.97 -19.36 -3.05
CA GLY A 18 3.65 -19.22 -2.42
C GLY A 18 2.83 -18.09 -3.02
N ILE A 19 3.46 -16.93 -3.28
CA ILE A 19 2.81 -15.80 -3.94
C ILE A 19 2.48 -16.12 -5.40
N TRP A 20 3.38 -16.80 -6.11
CA TRP A 20 3.15 -17.22 -7.49
C TRP A 20 1.93 -18.14 -7.58
N ALA A 21 1.88 -19.19 -6.76
CA ALA A 21 0.76 -20.12 -6.71
C ALA A 21 -0.55 -19.43 -6.32
N THR A 22 -0.48 -18.44 -5.43
CA THR A 22 -1.63 -17.59 -5.11
C THR A 22 -2.13 -16.84 -6.35
N CYS A 23 -1.23 -16.24 -7.13
CA CYS A 23 -1.61 -15.54 -8.37
C CYS A 23 -2.22 -16.49 -9.40
N GLU A 24 -1.66 -17.69 -9.56
CA GLU A 24 -2.22 -18.71 -10.46
C GLU A 24 -3.64 -19.09 -10.05
N LYS A 25 -3.87 -19.29 -8.75
CA LYS A 25 -5.19 -19.64 -8.25
C LYS A 25 -6.19 -18.50 -8.41
N GLY A 26 -5.74 -17.26 -8.17
CA GLY A 26 -6.57 -16.07 -8.37
C GLY A 26 -7.01 -15.91 -9.83
N LYS A 27 -6.10 -16.18 -10.77
CA LYS A 27 -6.39 -16.21 -12.20
C LYS A 27 -7.35 -17.33 -12.58
N GLU A 28 -7.12 -18.55 -12.08
CA GLU A 28 -7.99 -19.72 -12.35
C GLU A 28 -9.44 -19.46 -11.93
N LEU A 29 -9.61 -18.75 -10.81
CA LEU A 29 -10.91 -18.38 -10.25
C LEU A 29 -11.49 -17.06 -10.81
N ASP A 30 -10.77 -16.40 -11.73
CA ASP A 30 -11.13 -15.10 -12.32
C ASP A 30 -11.50 -14.03 -11.28
N LEU A 31 -10.66 -13.88 -10.25
CA LEU A 31 -10.88 -12.88 -9.21
C LEU A 31 -10.62 -11.45 -9.72
N ASP A 32 -11.38 -10.49 -9.20
CA ASP A 32 -11.27 -9.07 -9.57
C ASP A 32 -10.10 -8.36 -8.89
N ALA A 33 -9.70 -8.80 -7.70
CA ALA A 33 -8.75 -8.06 -6.87
C ALA A 33 -7.85 -8.94 -5.99
N LEU A 34 -6.66 -8.43 -5.73
CA LEU A 34 -5.68 -8.94 -4.77
C LEU A 34 -5.43 -7.88 -3.69
N CYS A 35 -5.60 -8.27 -2.43
CA CYS A 35 -5.48 -7.39 -1.26
C CYS A 35 -4.25 -7.72 -0.43
N PHE A 36 -3.55 -6.70 0.08
CA PHE A 36 -2.37 -6.84 0.94
C PHE A 36 -2.61 -6.24 2.33
N VAL A 37 -1.89 -6.76 3.33
CA VAL A 37 -1.93 -6.27 4.72
C VAL A 37 -0.63 -5.54 5.06
N ASP A 38 -0.73 -4.42 5.77
CA ASP A 38 0.42 -3.64 6.23
C ASP A 38 0.74 -3.92 7.70
N HIS A 39 1.95 -4.43 7.96
CA HIS A 39 2.59 -4.48 9.28
C HIS A 39 4.09 -4.31 9.08
N VAL A 40 4.71 -3.46 9.87
CA VAL A 40 6.16 -3.18 9.79
C VAL A 40 6.92 -4.01 10.80
N ILE A 41 6.35 -4.19 11.99
CA ILE A 41 6.89 -5.03 13.04
C ILE A 41 5.74 -5.68 13.80
N ILE A 42 5.95 -6.89 14.30
CA ILE A 42 4.92 -7.65 15.00
C ILE A 42 5.42 -8.11 16.37
N THR A 43 4.49 -8.24 17.31
CA THR A 43 4.76 -8.82 18.63
C THR A 43 5.01 -10.33 18.54
N PRO A 44 5.68 -10.96 19.53
CA PRO A 44 5.79 -12.42 19.59
C PRO A 44 4.42 -13.14 19.56
N ARG A 45 3.39 -12.53 20.15
CA ARG A 45 2.02 -13.06 20.10
C ARG A 45 1.45 -13.07 18.69
N GLN A 46 1.65 -11.98 17.94
CA GLN A 46 1.26 -11.92 16.54
C GLN A 46 2.08 -12.88 15.69
N TYR A 47 3.38 -13.01 15.94
CA TYR A 47 4.23 -13.98 15.24
C TYR A 47 3.69 -15.42 15.38
N VAL A 48 3.27 -15.82 16.58
CA VAL A 48 2.67 -17.15 16.81
C VAL A 48 1.32 -17.30 16.10
N GLY A 49 0.45 -16.28 16.16
CA GLY A 49 -0.91 -16.37 15.63
C GLY A 49 -1.02 -16.17 14.12
N MET A 50 -0.16 -15.32 13.55
CA MET A 50 -0.20 -14.90 12.15
C MET A 50 0.88 -15.58 11.32
N GLY A 51 1.81 -16.30 11.96
CA GLY A 51 2.83 -17.16 11.35
C GLY A 51 4.19 -16.48 11.10
N ASN A 52 5.12 -17.28 10.59
CA ASN A 52 6.56 -17.01 10.63
C ASN A 52 7.09 -16.01 9.58
N GLY A 53 6.23 -15.27 8.90
CA GLY A 53 6.64 -14.38 7.83
C GLY A 53 5.66 -13.23 7.65
N TYR A 54 6.21 -12.04 7.46
CA TYR A 54 5.52 -10.82 7.08
C TYR A 54 6.38 -10.07 6.07
N MET A 55 5.82 -9.80 4.91
CA MET A 55 6.47 -9.04 3.84
C MET A 55 5.95 -7.63 3.82
N ASP A 56 6.83 -6.68 3.51
CA ASP A 56 6.43 -5.33 3.17
C ASP A 56 5.42 -5.35 2.01
N GLU A 57 4.26 -4.73 2.24
CA GLU A 57 3.12 -4.74 1.31
C GLU A 57 3.47 -4.15 -0.07
N TRP A 58 4.24 -3.07 -0.14
CA TRP A 58 4.58 -2.39 -1.39
C TRP A 58 5.55 -3.22 -2.23
N THR A 59 6.53 -3.84 -1.56
CA THR A 59 7.49 -4.74 -2.18
C THR A 59 6.79 -5.99 -2.71
N ALA A 60 5.92 -6.60 -1.90
CA ALA A 60 5.12 -7.76 -2.32
C ALA A 60 4.17 -7.41 -3.47
N MET A 61 3.53 -6.25 -3.43
CA MET A 61 2.64 -5.77 -4.49
C MET A 61 3.39 -5.53 -5.80
N SER A 62 4.61 -5.00 -5.75
CA SER A 62 5.47 -4.84 -6.94
C SER A 62 5.79 -6.18 -7.59
N TYR A 63 6.12 -7.20 -6.78
CA TYR A 63 6.35 -8.56 -7.26
C TYR A 63 5.08 -9.15 -7.90
N VAL A 64 3.93 -9.04 -7.23
CA VAL A 64 2.64 -9.52 -7.75
C VAL A 64 2.24 -8.80 -9.03
N ALA A 65 2.50 -7.50 -9.15
CA ALA A 65 2.26 -6.75 -10.39
C ALA A 65 3.01 -7.39 -11.57
N ALA A 66 4.30 -7.72 -11.38
CA ALA A 66 5.10 -8.40 -12.39
C ALA A 66 4.58 -9.81 -12.70
N VAL A 67 4.29 -10.63 -11.68
CA VAL A 67 3.79 -12.01 -11.86
C VAL A 67 2.47 -12.01 -12.62
N THR A 68 1.51 -11.18 -12.23
CA THR A 68 0.19 -11.11 -12.87
C THR A 68 0.29 -10.61 -14.32
N ASN A 69 1.21 -9.67 -14.61
CA ASN A 69 1.52 -9.27 -15.99
C ASN A 69 2.08 -10.45 -16.82
N ILE A 70 3.03 -11.23 -16.28
CA ILE A 70 3.59 -12.42 -16.95
C ILE A 70 2.50 -13.46 -17.21
N GLN A 71 1.61 -13.66 -16.25
CA GLN A 71 0.51 -14.60 -16.36
C GLN A 71 -0.62 -14.09 -17.27
N GLY A 72 -0.57 -12.85 -17.77
CA GLY A 72 -1.63 -12.27 -18.61
C GLY A 72 -2.95 -12.04 -17.86
N TRP A 73 -2.90 -11.81 -16.56
CA TRP A 73 -4.05 -11.56 -15.69
C TRP A 73 -3.94 -10.16 -15.06
N LYS A 74 -5.05 -9.41 -15.01
CA LYS A 74 -5.05 -7.99 -14.63
C LYS A 74 -5.98 -7.69 -13.45
N PRO A 75 -5.78 -8.31 -12.28
CA PRO A 75 -6.57 -7.98 -11.09
C PRO A 75 -6.21 -6.58 -10.60
N ILE A 76 -7.17 -5.93 -9.94
CA ILE A 76 -6.90 -4.76 -9.11
C ILE A 76 -5.93 -5.16 -8.00
N LEU A 77 -4.96 -4.29 -7.70
CA LEU A 77 -4.07 -4.43 -6.57
C LEU A 77 -4.46 -3.38 -5.53
N THR A 78 -4.78 -3.82 -4.31
CA THR A 78 -5.24 -2.92 -3.23
C THR A 78 -4.71 -3.37 -1.88
N GLN A 79 -4.91 -2.55 -0.85
CA GLN A 79 -4.55 -2.86 0.52
C GLN A 79 -5.77 -2.87 1.43
N ALA A 80 -5.68 -3.60 2.53
CA ALA A 80 -6.69 -3.65 3.58
C ALA A 80 -6.01 -3.67 4.96
N VAL A 81 -5.28 -2.61 5.35
CA VAL A 81 -5.10 -1.29 4.70
C VAL A 81 -3.62 -0.92 4.67
N CYS A 82 -3.24 0.02 3.81
CA CYS A 82 -1.99 0.77 3.93
C CYS A 82 -2.09 1.70 5.12
N VAL A 83 -1.24 1.54 6.13
CA VAL A 83 -1.22 2.45 7.27
C VAL A 83 -0.43 3.68 6.87
N ILE A 84 -1.14 4.72 6.43
CA ILE A 84 -0.53 5.92 5.85
C ILE A 84 0.56 6.53 6.74
N PRO A 85 0.39 6.66 8.07
CA PRO A 85 1.41 7.28 8.90
C PRO A 85 2.76 6.53 8.94
N TYR A 86 2.82 5.23 8.60
CA TYR A 86 4.04 4.43 8.75
C TYR A 86 5.19 4.84 7.83
N ARG A 87 4.92 5.55 6.74
CA ARG A 87 5.93 5.92 5.74
C ARG A 87 5.85 7.43 5.48
N PRO A 88 6.99 8.14 5.32
CA PRO A 88 6.97 9.55 4.96
C PRO A 88 6.18 9.79 3.66
N PRO A 89 5.37 10.85 3.57
CA PRO A 89 4.37 10.99 2.51
C PRO A 89 4.99 11.19 1.13
N ILE A 90 6.13 11.88 1.05
CA ILE A 90 6.86 12.07 -0.21
C ILE A 90 7.37 10.73 -0.75
N GLN A 91 7.92 9.88 0.13
CA GLN A 91 8.39 8.55 -0.25
C GLN A 91 7.22 7.64 -0.62
N GLN A 92 6.14 7.67 0.15
CA GLN A 92 4.95 6.87 -0.11
C GLN A 92 4.25 7.28 -1.42
N ALA A 93 4.20 8.58 -1.74
CA ALA A 93 3.72 9.10 -3.03
C ALA A 93 4.49 8.49 -4.20
N LYS A 94 5.83 8.47 -4.09
CA LYS A 94 6.72 7.89 -5.11
C LYS A 94 6.51 6.39 -5.25
N ILE A 95 6.42 5.65 -4.13
CA ILE A 95 6.20 4.20 -4.13
C ILE A 95 4.88 3.84 -4.81
N ALA A 96 3.78 4.46 -4.39
CA ALA A 96 2.46 4.19 -4.96
C ALA A 96 2.39 4.53 -6.46
N ALA A 97 2.96 5.66 -6.88
CA ALA A 97 3.04 6.00 -8.32
C ALA A 97 3.88 4.98 -9.11
N THR A 98 4.95 4.46 -8.51
CA THR A 98 5.81 3.44 -9.13
C THR A 98 5.06 2.11 -9.27
N VAL A 99 4.36 1.67 -8.24
CA VAL A 99 3.57 0.43 -8.29
C VAL A 99 2.41 0.55 -9.26
N ASP A 100 1.73 1.69 -9.30
CA ASP A 100 0.70 1.95 -10.29
C ASP A 100 1.26 1.85 -11.73
N SER A 101 2.41 2.48 -11.99
CA SER A 101 3.08 2.37 -13.29
C SER A 101 3.50 0.94 -13.63
N LEU A 102 4.08 0.18 -12.68
CA LEU A 102 4.52 -1.20 -12.91
C LEU A 102 3.35 -2.16 -13.15
N SER A 103 2.23 -1.91 -12.47
CA SER A 103 1.01 -2.69 -12.64
C SER A 103 0.22 -2.31 -13.89
N GLY A 104 0.52 -1.17 -14.52
CA GLY A 104 -0.23 -0.65 -15.66
C GLY A 104 -1.59 -0.08 -15.24
N GLY A 105 -1.62 0.66 -14.13
CA GLY A 105 -2.80 1.39 -13.65
C GLY A 105 -3.78 0.57 -12.83
N ARG A 106 -3.31 -0.52 -12.20
CA ARG A 106 -4.18 -1.44 -11.45
C ARG A 106 -4.24 -1.12 -9.95
N LEU A 107 -3.56 -0.08 -9.49
CA LEU A 107 -3.54 0.28 -8.08
C LEU A 107 -4.89 0.92 -7.68
N MET A 108 -5.49 0.39 -6.63
CA MET A 108 -6.47 1.09 -5.80
C MET A 108 -5.86 1.22 -4.41
N LEU A 109 -5.66 2.45 -3.95
CA LEU A 109 -4.98 2.71 -2.68
C LEU A 109 -5.96 2.53 -1.51
N GLY A 110 -5.94 1.37 -0.88
CA GLY A 110 -6.67 1.12 0.36
C GLY A 110 -5.92 1.70 1.56
N VAL A 111 -6.49 2.69 2.24
CA VAL A 111 -5.81 3.48 3.28
C VAL A 111 -6.47 3.33 4.64
N GLY A 112 -5.67 3.46 5.70
CA GLY A 112 -6.18 3.65 7.04
C GLY A 112 -5.17 4.35 7.93
N SER A 113 -5.64 4.84 9.07
CA SER A 113 -4.80 5.55 10.03
C SER A 113 -3.96 4.62 10.91
N GLY A 114 -4.22 3.31 10.90
CA GLY A 114 -3.63 2.34 11.82
C GLY A 114 -4.15 2.48 13.26
N TYR A 115 -3.84 1.50 14.09
CA TYR A 115 -4.25 1.47 15.51
C TYR A 115 -3.24 0.78 16.45
N GLN A 116 -2.18 0.19 15.91
CA GLN A 116 -1.20 -0.58 16.68
C GLN A 116 -0.16 0.34 17.33
N GLU A 117 -0.42 0.81 18.55
CA GLU A 117 0.43 1.77 19.28
C GLU A 117 1.91 1.34 19.36
N PHE A 118 2.19 0.04 19.48
CA PHE A 118 3.57 -0.45 19.55
C PHE A 118 4.32 -0.26 18.22
N GLU A 119 3.66 -0.38 17.07
CA GLU A 119 4.28 -0.15 15.76
C GLU A 119 4.55 1.35 15.56
N PHE A 120 3.59 2.20 15.93
CA PHE A 120 3.81 3.65 15.96
C PHE A 120 5.03 4.01 16.81
N THR A 121 5.10 3.47 18.04
CA THR A 121 6.22 3.70 18.94
C THR A 121 7.54 3.21 18.35
N ALA A 122 7.56 2.01 17.75
CA ALA A 122 8.76 1.45 17.11
C ALA A 122 9.25 2.29 15.91
N LEU A 123 8.33 2.98 15.22
CA LEU A 123 8.63 3.90 14.13
C LEU A 123 8.93 5.34 14.58
N GLY A 124 8.91 5.61 15.90
CA GLY A 124 9.11 6.95 16.45
C GLY A 124 7.93 7.91 16.20
N LEU A 125 6.73 7.37 16.00
CA LEU A 125 5.51 8.10 15.71
C LEU A 125 4.56 8.12 16.92
N ASP A 126 3.73 9.15 16.99
CA ASP A 126 2.70 9.29 18.02
C ASP A 126 1.35 8.81 17.49
N VAL A 127 0.86 7.68 18.01
CA VAL A 127 -0.45 7.10 17.63
C VAL A 127 -1.61 8.08 17.82
N LYS A 128 -1.49 9.06 18.72
CA LYS A 128 -2.54 10.07 18.94
C LYS A 128 -2.65 11.06 17.78
N LYS A 129 -1.59 11.20 16.98
CA LYS A 129 -1.53 12.09 15.82
C LYS A 129 -1.89 11.37 14.50
N ARG A 130 -2.21 10.08 14.56
CA ARG A 130 -2.44 9.24 13.36
C ARG A 130 -3.49 9.78 12.40
N GLY A 131 -4.55 10.42 12.91
CA GLY A 131 -5.60 11.05 12.10
C GLY A 131 -5.04 12.23 11.30
N ASP A 132 -4.53 13.24 12.01
CA ASP A 132 -3.88 14.42 11.42
C ASP A 132 -2.79 14.04 10.42
N MET A 133 -1.94 13.06 10.76
CA MET A 133 -0.89 12.57 9.87
C MET A 133 -1.47 11.96 8.60
N THR A 134 -2.53 11.15 8.71
CA THR A 134 -3.17 10.51 7.54
C THR A 134 -3.74 11.56 6.59
N ASP A 135 -4.46 12.54 7.12
CA ASP A 135 -5.06 13.60 6.32
C ASP A 135 -4.00 14.44 5.60
N GLU A 136 -2.97 14.88 6.33
CA GLU A 136 -1.89 15.68 5.75
C GLU A 136 -1.04 14.88 4.74
N TYR A 137 -0.74 13.61 5.04
CA TYR A 137 0.04 12.76 4.16
C TYR A 137 -0.70 12.51 2.84
N LEU A 138 -2.00 12.20 2.90
CA LEU A 138 -2.80 12.02 1.69
C LEU A 138 -2.93 13.31 0.88
N ALA A 139 -3.03 14.47 1.54
CA ALA A 139 -3.01 15.77 0.86
C ALA A 139 -1.66 16.00 0.15
N CYS A 140 -0.54 15.76 0.84
CA CYS A 140 0.81 15.86 0.27
C CYS A 140 1.01 14.90 -0.91
N MET A 141 0.52 13.65 -0.82
CA MET A 141 0.63 12.66 -1.89
C MET A 141 -0.17 13.08 -3.12
N LYS A 142 -1.40 13.56 -2.94
CA LYS A 142 -2.25 14.08 -4.02
C LYS A 142 -1.63 15.29 -4.70
N GLU A 143 -1.07 16.22 -3.92
CA GLU A 143 -0.38 17.41 -4.43
C GLU A 143 0.76 17.01 -5.39
N LEU A 144 1.63 16.08 -4.96
CA LEU A 144 2.72 15.54 -5.77
C LEU A 144 2.25 14.84 -7.06
N TRP A 145 1.12 14.14 -7.01
CA TRP A 145 0.59 13.41 -8.17
C TRP A 145 -0.11 14.30 -9.19
N THR A 146 -0.77 15.36 -8.73
CA THR A 146 -1.66 16.17 -9.56
C THR A 146 -0.97 17.40 -10.17
N HIS A 147 0.17 17.83 -9.64
CA HIS A 147 0.91 18.98 -10.16
C HIS A 147 2.27 18.59 -10.79
N PRO A 148 2.64 19.21 -11.93
CA PRO A 148 3.96 19.04 -12.56
C PRO A 148 5.13 19.46 -11.64
N VAL A 149 4.95 20.57 -10.93
CA VAL A 149 5.82 21.11 -9.89
C VAL A 149 4.90 21.52 -8.75
N SER A 150 5.29 21.22 -7.52
CA SER A 150 4.46 21.36 -6.33
C SER A 150 5.27 21.95 -5.18
N SER A 151 4.57 22.61 -4.26
CA SER A 151 5.07 23.00 -2.94
C SER A 151 4.04 22.55 -1.90
N PHE A 152 4.49 22.13 -0.73
CA PHE A 152 3.60 21.72 0.34
C PHE A 152 4.18 22.16 1.68
N HIS A 153 3.37 22.84 2.50
CA HIS A 153 3.78 23.40 3.79
C HIS A 153 2.84 22.91 4.89
N GLY A 154 3.07 21.68 5.33
CA GLY A 154 2.35 21.05 6.42
C GLY A 154 3.19 20.91 7.69
N LYS A 155 2.60 20.27 8.71
CA LYS A 155 3.23 20.00 10.00
C LYS A 155 4.23 18.84 9.93
N TYR A 156 3.99 17.88 9.04
CA TYR A 156 4.72 16.63 8.91
C TYR A 156 5.43 16.51 7.55
N ALA A 157 4.97 17.22 6.51
CA ALA A 157 5.66 17.34 5.24
C ALA A 157 5.89 18.82 4.89
N ASN A 158 7.10 19.16 4.45
CA ASN A 158 7.43 20.50 4.03
C ASN A 158 8.45 20.46 2.89
N TYR A 159 8.11 21.01 1.74
CA TYR A 159 9.00 21.15 0.58
C TYR A 159 8.55 22.28 -0.34
N ASP A 160 9.46 22.77 -1.17
CA ASP A 160 9.21 23.87 -2.10
C ASP A 160 9.71 23.54 -3.51
N GLU A 161 8.88 23.83 -4.50
CA GLU A 161 9.14 23.69 -5.95
C GLU A 161 9.77 22.35 -6.35
N MET A 162 9.20 21.23 -5.86
CA MET A 162 9.66 19.88 -6.16
C MET A 162 8.71 19.13 -7.10
N THR A 163 9.22 18.04 -7.70
CA THR A 163 8.46 17.17 -8.61
C THR A 163 8.76 15.70 -8.37
N ILE A 164 7.79 14.84 -8.66
CA ILE A 164 8.01 13.40 -8.84
C ILE A 164 7.88 13.05 -10.32
N SER A 165 8.93 12.42 -10.87
CA SER A 165 9.02 12.11 -12.30
C SER A 165 8.07 10.98 -12.75
N VAL A 166 7.70 10.09 -11.83
CA VAL A 166 6.75 9.00 -12.07
C VAL A 166 5.45 9.39 -11.39
N ARG A 167 4.39 9.54 -12.17
CA ARG A 167 3.03 9.84 -11.68
C ARG A 167 2.13 8.63 -11.90
N PRO A 168 1.09 8.48 -11.08
CA PRO A 168 0.05 7.50 -11.34
C PRO A 168 -0.56 7.69 -12.72
N THR A 169 -0.85 6.58 -13.37
CA THR A 169 -1.52 6.51 -14.67
C THR A 169 -2.99 6.92 -14.58
N ALA A 170 -3.66 6.57 -13.48
CA ALA A 170 -5.01 7.03 -13.19
C ALA A 170 -5.02 8.52 -12.86
N GLN A 171 -5.94 9.27 -13.50
CA GLN A 171 -6.14 10.70 -13.28
C GLN A 171 -7.39 10.95 -12.43
N PRO A 172 -7.36 11.86 -11.44
CA PRO A 172 -6.20 12.67 -11.02
C PRO A 172 -5.16 11.91 -10.18
N HIS A 173 -5.55 10.76 -9.61
CA HIS A 173 -4.70 9.85 -8.83
C HIS A 173 -5.37 8.46 -8.78
N PRO A 174 -4.73 7.41 -8.24
CA PRO A 174 -5.37 6.10 -8.05
C PRO A 174 -6.62 6.24 -7.17
N PRO A 175 -7.68 5.45 -7.39
CA PRO A 175 -8.83 5.45 -6.48
C PRO A 175 -8.37 5.17 -5.04
N ILE A 176 -8.86 5.96 -4.09
CA ILE A 176 -8.52 5.81 -2.66
C ILE A 176 -9.72 5.19 -1.94
N LEU A 177 -9.51 4.07 -1.27
CA LEU A 177 -10.50 3.38 -0.45
C LEU A 177 -10.15 3.60 1.02
N TYR A 178 -11.02 4.27 1.77
CA TYR A 178 -10.81 4.48 3.20
C TYR A 178 -11.30 3.27 3.98
N GLY A 179 -10.39 2.55 4.63
CA GLY A 179 -10.74 1.53 5.59
C GLY A 179 -11.18 2.17 6.90
N SER A 180 -12.41 1.88 7.31
CA SER A 180 -12.95 2.33 8.60
C SER A 180 -12.77 1.25 9.66
N HIS A 181 -12.17 1.62 10.78
CA HIS A 181 -12.43 1.01 12.09
C HIS A 181 -12.94 2.13 12.97
N GLY A 182 -14.13 1.95 13.56
CA GLY A 182 -14.83 2.97 14.35
C GLY A 182 -14.03 3.46 15.54
#